data_AF-A0A1F2RTU0-F1
#
_entry.id   AF-A0A1F2RTU0-F1
#
_cell.length_a   1.000
_cell.length_b   1.000
_cell.length_c   1.000
_cell.angle_alpha   90.00
_cell.angle_beta   90.00
_cell.angle_gamma   90.00
#
_symmetry.space_group_name_H-M   'P 1'
#
loop_
_entity.id
_entity.type
_entity.pdbx_description
1 polymer ?
#
loop_
_entity_poly.entity_id
_entity_poly.type
_entity_poly.pdbx_seq_one_letter_code
_entity_poly.pdbx_strand_id
1 'polypeptide(L)'
;MKDINGNLHNLEEYKGKITIVSFWATWCVPCKEEMPVLVDAYKKWKDRGLVILAASFDNEQTQPNIPDFVKKYKMQFPVLIGGTPEHLQQFEMGEYLPATVFINQNGEIVSRILGQARKKEVVERVEWLLGDRPGKKPPAAIVDHRPK
;
A
#
# COMPACT_ATOMS: atom_id res chain seq x y z
N MET A 1 12.10 -0.41 -6.84
CA MET A 1 11.23 -0.65 -8.02
C MET A 1 11.10 0.64 -8.82
N LYS A 2 10.70 0.60 -10.10
CA LYS A 2 10.43 1.80 -10.91
C LYS A 2 8.95 2.17 -10.85
N ASP A 3 8.62 3.46 -10.88
CA ASP A 3 7.26 3.94 -11.10
C ASP A 3 6.91 4.08 -12.59
N ILE A 4 5.64 4.37 -12.89
CA ILE A 4 5.13 4.63 -14.25
C ILE A 4 5.77 5.83 -14.94
N ASN A 5 6.48 6.70 -14.21
CA ASN A 5 7.22 7.84 -14.75
C ASN A 5 8.72 7.53 -14.94
N GLY A 6 9.17 6.32 -14.59
CA GLY A 6 10.57 5.90 -14.67
C GLY A 6 11.41 6.22 -13.43
N ASN A 7 10.84 6.82 -12.38
CA ASN A 7 11.54 7.11 -11.14
C ASN A 7 11.84 5.82 -10.37
N LEU A 8 13.06 5.70 -9.85
CA LEU A 8 13.45 4.60 -8.97
C LEU A 8 13.05 4.92 -7.53
N HIS A 9 12.46 3.91 -6.88
CA HIS A 9 12.03 3.97 -5.49
C HIS A 9 12.67 2.84 -4.67
N ASN A 10 13.25 3.21 -3.53
CA ASN A 10 13.76 2.33 -2.49
C ASN A 10 13.13 2.72 -1.15
N LEU A 11 12.70 1.74 -0.33
CA LEU A 11 12.13 2.01 1.00
C LEU A 11 13.04 2.85 1.91
N GLU A 12 14.35 2.73 1.76
CA GLU A 12 15.33 3.53 2.51
C GLU A 12 15.16 5.04 2.29
N GLU A 13 14.67 5.48 1.12
CA GLU A 13 14.42 6.91 0.81
C GLU A 13 13.24 7.48 1.60
N TYR A 14 12.44 6.61 2.21
CA TYR A 14 11.26 6.97 3.00
C TYR A 14 11.46 6.84 4.51
N LYS A 15 12.69 6.56 4.98
CA LYS A 15 13.01 6.67 6.41
C LYS A 15 12.67 8.08 6.92
N GLY A 16 12.15 8.14 8.15
CA GLY A 16 11.54 9.34 8.73
C GLY A 16 10.08 9.57 8.34
N LYS A 17 9.53 8.80 7.39
CA LYS A 17 8.11 8.86 6.98
C LYS A 17 7.41 7.55 7.28
N ILE A 18 6.10 7.62 7.43
CA ILE A 18 5.26 6.43 7.51
C ILE A 18 4.97 5.98 6.09
N THR A 19 5.19 4.71 5.79
CA THR A 19 5.04 4.20 4.43
C THR A 19 4.00 3.09 4.41
N ILE A 20 3.04 3.20 3.49
CA ILE A 20 2.17 2.09 3.10
C ILE A 20 2.69 1.56 1.77
N VAL A 21 2.91 0.24 1.66
CA VAL A 21 3.07 -0.42 0.36
C VAL A 21 1.82 -1.24 0.09
N SER A 22 1.11 -0.92 -0.98
CA SER A 22 -0.08 -1.65 -1.42
C SER A 22 0.26 -2.42 -2.70
N PHE A 23 0.04 -3.72 -2.66
CA PHE A 23 0.20 -4.62 -3.79
C PHE A 23 -1.17 -4.86 -4.42
N TRP A 24 -1.27 -4.60 -5.72
CA TRP A 24 -2.56 -4.54 -6.41
C TRP A 24 -2.41 -4.90 -7.89
N ALA A 25 -3.54 -5.04 -8.59
CA ALA A 25 -3.55 -5.13 -10.05
C ALA A 25 -4.83 -4.53 -10.64
N THR A 26 -4.80 -4.07 -11.90
CA THR A 26 -5.95 -3.43 -12.55
C THR A 26 -7.14 -4.37 -12.74
N TRP A 27 -6.89 -5.68 -12.85
CA TRP A 27 -7.90 -6.74 -12.99
C TRP A 27 -8.41 -7.26 -11.64
N CYS A 28 -7.73 -6.98 -10.54
CA CYS A 28 -8.09 -7.43 -9.20
C CYS A 28 -9.31 -6.66 -8.67
N VAL A 29 -10.44 -7.34 -8.53
CA VAL A 29 -11.70 -6.75 -8.02
C VAL A 29 -11.56 -6.19 -6.60
N PRO A 30 -11.08 -6.92 -5.58
CA PRO A 30 -10.94 -6.35 -4.24
C PRO A 30 -9.96 -5.16 -4.20
N CYS A 31 -8.96 -5.12 -5.07
CA CYS A 31 -8.04 -3.98 -5.19
C CYS A 31 -8.76 -2.70 -5.66
N LYS A 32 -9.74 -2.82 -6.55
CA LYS A 32 -10.57 -1.69 -7.01
C LYS A 32 -11.36 -1.07 -5.86
N GLU A 33 -11.83 -1.89 -4.93
CA GLU A 33 -12.58 -1.44 -3.76
C GLU A 33 -11.68 -0.85 -2.67
N GLU A 34 -10.44 -1.34 -2.55
CA GLU A 34 -9.43 -0.80 -1.64
C GLU A 34 -8.91 0.58 -2.11
N MET A 35 -8.78 0.82 -3.42
CA MET A 35 -8.09 2.00 -3.92
C MET A 35 -8.66 3.35 -3.44
N PRO A 36 -9.99 3.58 -3.39
CA PRO A 36 -10.56 4.80 -2.82
C PRO A 36 -10.15 5.04 -1.36
N VAL A 37 -9.98 3.96 -0.57
CA VAL A 37 -9.54 4.06 0.83
C VAL A 37 -8.12 4.61 0.91
N LEU A 38 -7.22 4.12 0.06
CA LEU A 38 -5.83 4.57 0.02
C LEU A 38 -5.71 6.01 -0.50
N VAL A 39 -6.50 6.38 -1.51
CA VAL A 39 -6.57 7.76 -2.04
C VAL A 39 -7.04 8.74 -0.96
N ASP A 40 -8.11 8.40 -0.23
CA ASP A 40 -8.61 9.22 0.88
C ASP A 40 -7.57 9.35 2.00
N ALA A 41 -6.89 8.25 2.34
CA ALA A 41 -5.83 8.26 3.35
C ALA A 41 -4.67 9.17 2.93
N TYR A 42 -4.17 9.00 1.71
CA TYR A 42 -3.09 9.84 1.19
C TYR A 42 -3.47 11.31 1.21
N LYS A 43 -4.68 11.66 0.73
CA LYS A 43 -5.18 13.04 0.75
C LYS A 43 -5.21 13.63 2.15
N LYS A 44 -5.59 12.84 3.17
CA LYS A 44 -5.72 13.32 4.55
C LYS A 44 -4.37 13.46 5.27
N TRP A 45 -3.38 12.61 4.97
CA TRP A 45 -2.17 12.48 5.79
C TRP A 45 -0.84 12.67 5.06
N LYS A 46 -0.82 12.88 3.74
CA LYS A 46 0.44 13.11 2.99
C LYS A 46 1.29 14.23 3.58
N ASP A 47 0.66 15.35 3.97
CA ASP A 47 1.33 16.53 4.51
C ASP A 47 1.76 16.34 5.97
N ARG A 48 1.36 15.22 6.59
CA ARG A 48 1.77 14.80 7.93
C ARG A 48 2.85 13.70 7.90
N GLY A 49 3.39 13.38 6.72
CA GLY A 49 4.47 12.40 6.58
C GLY A 49 4.02 11.00 6.18
N LEU A 50 2.79 10.82 5.68
CA LEU A 50 2.37 9.57 5.04
C LEU A 50 2.86 9.49 3.59
N VAL A 51 3.45 8.36 3.23
CA VAL A 51 3.77 7.95 1.86
C VAL A 51 2.99 6.69 1.53
N ILE A 52 2.49 6.60 0.29
CA ILE A 52 1.92 5.36 -0.25
C ILE A 52 2.71 4.98 -1.50
N LEU A 53 3.11 3.72 -1.59
CA LEU A 53 3.70 3.10 -2.78
C LEU A 53 2.76 2.02 -3.27
N ALA A 54 2.18 2.20 -4.46
CA ALA A 54 1.22 1.24 -5.00
C ALA A 54 1.91 0.36 -6.06
N ALA A 55 2.33 -0.83 -5.65
CA ALA A 55 3.03 -1.80 -6.48
C ALA A 55 2.06 -2.67 -7.29
N SER A 56 1.99 -2.40 -8.59
CA SER A 56 1.16 -3.15 -9.53
C SER A 56 1.81 -4.48 -9.92
N PHE A 57 0.97 -5.53 -9.94
CA PHE A 57 1.24 -6.89 -10.42
C PHE A 57 0.74 -7.09 -11.86
N ASP A 58 0.35 -6.02 -12.54
CA ASP A 58 0.00 -6.09 -13.95
C ASP A 58 1.21 -6.53 -14.78
N ASN A 59 1.00 -7.52 -15.64
CA ASN A 59 2.03 -8.01 -16.56
C ASN A 59 2.03 -7.19 -17.86
N GLU A 60 2.86 -7.55 -18.83
CA GLU A 60 2.95 -6.82 -20.11
C GLU A 60 1.60 -6.65 -20.83
N GLN A 61 0.67 -7.59 -20.67
CA GLN A 61 -0.66 -7.52 -21.30
C GLN A 61 -1.60 -6.56 -20.59
N THR A 62 -1.53 -6.46 -19.26
CA THR A 62 -2.46 -5.64 -18.46
C THR A 62 -1.88 -4.31 -18.00
N GLN A 63 -0.57 -4.13 -18.04
CA GLN A 63 0.13 -2.89 -17.68
C GLN A 63 -0.36 -1.66 -18.46
N PRO A 64 -0.74 -1.76 -19.76
CA PRO A 64 -1.34 -0.63 -20.48
C PRO A 64 -2.62 -0.06 -19.85
N ASN A 65 -3.29 -0.80 -18.95
CA ASN A 65 -4.49 -0.33 -18.25
C ASN A 65 -4.17 0.55 -17.02
N ILE A 66 -2.92 0.56 -16.54
CA ILE A 66 -2.53 1.30 -15.33
C ILE A 66 -2.83 2.81 -15.44
N PRO A 67 -2.50 3.52 -16.53
CA PRO A 67 -2.75 4.96 -16.63
C PRO A 67 -4.23 5.33 -16.48
N ASP A 68 -5.13 4.57 -17.11
CA ASP A 68 -6.57 4.79 -16.99
C ASP A 68 -7.07 4.49 -15.58
N PHE A 69 -6.52 3.46 -14.92
CA PHE A 69 -6.81 3.14 -13.53
C PHE A 69 -6.38 4.29 -12.60
N VAL A 70 -5.14 4.77 -12.75
CA VAL A 70 -4.60 5.91 -12.00
C VAL A 70 -5.48 7.15 -12.14
N LYS A 71 -5.88 7.46 -13.38
CA LYS A 71 -6.78 8.58 -13.68
C LYS A 71 -8.16 8.38 -13.06
N LYS A 72 -8.74 7.19 -13.18
CA LYS A 72 -10.07 6.84 -12.66
C LYS A 72 -10.15 7.03 -11.15
N TYR A 73 -9.16 6.54 -10.41
CA TYR A 73 -9.13 6.64 -8.95
C TYR A 73 -8.44 7.90 -8.43
N LYS A 74 -7.91 8.75 -9.32
CA LYS A 74 -7.19 9.99 -8.99
C LYS A 74 -6.03 9.74 -8.02
N MET A 75 -5.27 8.68 -8.29
CA MET A 75 -4.11 8.31 -7.48
C MET A 75 -3.05 9.40 -7.60
N GLN A 76 -2.63 9.94 -6.46
CA GLN A 76 -1.66 11.05 -6.36
C GLN A 76 -0.33 10.61 -5.72
N PHE A 77 -0.12 9.31 -5.61
CA PHE A 77 1.06 8.69 -5.02
C PHE A 77 1.77 7.78 -6.03
N PRO A 78 3.07 7.48 -5.84
CA PRO A 78 3.83 6.65 -6.77
C PRO A 78 3.16 5.30 -7.06
N VAL A 79 3.08 4.99 -8.36
CA VAL A 79 2.58 3.70 -8.86
C VAL A 79 3.75 2.93 -9.42
N LEU A 80 4.17 1.92 -8.68
CA LEU A 80 5.30 1.06 -9.03
C LEU A 80 4.81 -0.03 -9.98
N ILE A 81 5.66 -0.40 -10.94
CA ILE A 81 5.41 -1.48 -11.89
C ILE A 81 6.36 -2.66 -11.65
N GLY A 82 5.99 -3.84 -12.12
CA GLY A 82 6.80 -5.05 -11.99
C GLY A 82 6.80 -5.67 -10.60
N GLY A 83 5.68 -5.56 -9.88
CA GLY A 83 5.47 -6.33 -8.65
C GLY A 83 5.37 -7.82 -8.95
N THR A 84 5.93 -8.64 -8.04
CA THR A 84 6.00 -10.10 -8.19
C THR A 84 5.79 -10.80 -6.83
N PRO A 85 5.45 -12.09 -6.80
CA PRO A 85 5.34 -12.86 -5.55
C PRO A 85 6.56 -12.75 -4.64
N GLU A 86 7.78 -12.66 -5.18
CA GLU A 86 9.01 -12.48 -4.40
C GLU A 86 8.99 -11.18 -3.60
N HIS A 87 8.43 -10.11 -4.17
CA HIS A 87 8.26 -8.85 -3.45
C HIS A 87 7.28 -9.00 -2.28
N LEU A 88 6.19 -9.75 -2.43
CA LEU A 88 5.27 -10.04 -1.31
C LEU A 88 5.93 -10.91 -0.24
N GLN A 89 6.77 -11.87 -0.65
CA GLN A 89 7.50 -12.75 0.25
C GLN A 89 8.50 -11.97 1.12
N GLN A 90 9.14 -10.92 0.59
CA GLN A 90 9.98 -10.00 1.38
C GLN A 90 9.22 -9.34 2.53
N PHE A 91 7.90 -9.20 2.40
CA PHE A 91 7.02 -8.71 3.45
C PHE A 91 6.27 -9.84 4.18
N GLU A 92 6.57 -11.12 3.96
CA GLU A 92 5.88 -12.26 4.59
C GLU A 92 4.36 -12.28 4.32
N MET A 93 3.92 -11.89 3.12
CA MET A 93 2.49 -11.73 2.78
C MET A 93 1.89 -12.85 1.92
N GLY A 94 2.68 -13.86 1.54
CA GLY A 94 2.24 -14.89 0.60
C GLY A 94 2.12 -14.35 -0.82
N GLU A 95 1.12 -14.80 -1.58
CA GLU A 95 1.00 -14.50 -3.03
C GLU A 95 -0.34 -13.87 -3.43
N TYR A 96 -1.14 -13.44 -2.46
CA TYR A 96 -2.51 -12.97 -2.69
C TYR A 96 -2.60 -11.45 -2.84
N LEU A 97 -3.51 -11.00 -3.71
CA LEU A 97 -3.82 -9.59 -3.91
C LEU A 97 -5.26 -9.26 -3.46
N PRO A 98 -5.51 -8.05 -2.95
CA PRO A 98 -4.48 -7.09 -2.56
C PRO A 98 -3.74 -7.54 -1.30
N ALA A 99 -2.58 -6.94 -1.06
CA ALA A 99 -1.87 -7.04 0.20
C ALA A 99 -1.29 -5.67 0.54
N THR A 100 -1.48 -5.24 1.79
CA THR A 100 -1.12 -3.89 2.22
C THR A 100 -0.25 -3.96 3.48
N VAL A 101 0.98 -3.43 3.41
CA VAL A 101 1.94 -3.38 4.53
C VAL A 101 2.09 -1.95 5.04
N PHE A 102 2.24 -1.83 6.35
CA PHE A 102 2.41 -0.56 7.06
C PHE A 102 3.78 -0.53 7.73
N ILE A 103 4.57 0.47 7.39
CA ILE A 103 5.97 0.62 7.79
C ILE A 103 6.10 1.94 8.56
N ASN A 104 6.77 1.91 9.72
CA ASN A 104 6.99 3.10 10.54
C ASN A 104 8.16 3.96 10.02
N GLN A 105 8.40 5.09 10.69
CA GLN A 105 9.47 6.02 10.36
C GLN A 105 10.89 5.43 10.47
N ASN A 106 11.08 4.34 11.20
CA ASN A 106 12.37 3.65 11.29
C ASN A 106 12.62 2.66 10.14
N GLY A 107 11.62 2.44 9.27
CA GLY A 107 11.65 1.41 8.23
C GLY A 107 11.20 0.03 8.73
N GLU A 108 10.59 -0.07 9.92
CA GLU A 108 10.14 -1.34 10.49
C GLU A 108 8.70 -1.65 10.06
N ILE A 109 8.43 -2.89 9.68
CA ILE A 109 7.07 -3.37 9.39
C ILE A 109 6.28 -3.47 10.70
N VAL A 110 5.17 -2.74 10.79
CA VAL A 110 4.31 -2.70 11.99
C VAL A 110 3.08 -3.57 11.84
N SER A 111 2.48 -3.59 10.65
CA SER A 111 1.24 -4.33 10.40
C SER A 111 1.09 -4.69 8.93
N ARG A 112 0.31 -5.74 8.66
CA ARG A 112 -0.05 -6.22 7.33
C ARG A 112 -1.56 -6.47 7.27
N ILE A 113 -2.12 -6.29 6.09
CA ILE A 113 -3.47 -6.71 5.73
C ILE A 113 -3.34 -7.58 4.48
N LEU A 114 -3.79 -8.83 4.58
CA LEU A 114 -3.90 -9.76 3.46
C LEU A 114 -5.34 -9.71 2.95
N GLY A 115 -5.56 -9.47 1.67
CA GLY A 115 -6.86 -9.10 1.13
C GLY A 115 -7.20 -7.62 1.30
N GLN A 116 -8.44 -7.25 0.99
CA GLN A 116 -8.88 -5.85 0.91
C GLN A 116 -8.72 -5.09 2.23
N ALA A 117 -7.90 -4.04 2.26
CA ALA A 117 -7.86 -3.14 3.41
C ALA A 117 -9.12 -2.28 3.49
N ARG A 118 -9.75 -2.28 4.68
CA ARG A 118 -10.96 -1.49 4.94
C ARG A 118 -10.59 -0.13 5.51
N LYS A 119 -11.46 0.86 5.30
CA LYS A 119 -11.25 2.25 5.75
C LYS A 119 -10.82 2.36 7.21
N LYS A 120 -11.56 1.71 8.12
CA LYS A 120 -11.27 1.73 9.55
C LYS A 120 -9.86 1.23 9.86
N GLU A 121 -9.43 0.16 9.19
CA GLU A 121 -8.14 -0.49 9.42
C GLU A 121 -6.96 0.37 8.97
N VAL A 122 -7.11 1.05 7.83
CA VAL A 122 -6.12 2.01 7.31
C VAL A 122 -6.05 3.22 8.22
N VAL A 123 -7.19 3.82 8.58
CA VAL A 123 -7.25 5.00 9.44
C VAL A 123 -6.60 4.73 10.80
N GLU A 124 -7.00 3.66 11.49
CA GLU A 124 -6.47 3.33 12.82
C GLU A 124 -4.95 3.13 12.80
N ARG A 125 -4.41 2.48 11.76
CA ARG A 125 -2.97 2.25 11.62
C ARG A 125 -2.20 3.53 11.32
N VAL A 126 -2.68 4.34 10.39
CA VAL A 126 -2.03 5.61 10.03
C VAL A 126 -2.05 6.58 11.21
N GLU A 127 -3.19 6.72 11.91
CA GLU A 127 -3.29 7.58 13.08
C GLU A 127 -2.40 7.10 14.22
N TRP A 128 -2.29 5.79 14.45
CA TRP A 128 -1.36 5.23 15.44
C TRP A 128 0.11 5.49 15.08
N LEU A 129 0.48 5.34 13.81
CA LEU A 129 1.85 5.56 13.33
C LEU A 129 2.25 7.04 13.37
N LEU A 130 1.30 7.97 13.21
CA LEU A 130 1.51 9.42 13.20
C LEU A 130 1.59 10.07 14.59
N GLY A 131 1.15 9.39 15.64
CA GLY A 131 1.30 9.89 17.01
C GLY A 131 2.70 9.63 17.56
N ASP A 132 3.05 10.28 18.68
CA ASP A 132 4.25 9.97 19.50
C ASP A 132 4.19 8.57 20.16
N ARG A 133 3.37 7.67 19.61
CA ARG A 133 2.90 6.39 20.18
C ARG A 133 2.00 6.48 21.45
N PRO A 134 1.26 7.57 21.79
CA PRO A 134 0.25 7.48 22.82
C PRO A 134 -1.04 6.92 22.21
N GLY A 135 -1.29 5.61 22.37
CA GLY A 135 -2.54 4.99 21.89
C GLY A 135 -2.49 3.47 21.84
N LYS A 136 -3.67 2.84 21.68
CA LYS A 136 -3.78 1.37 21.52
C LYS A 136 -3.09 0.95 20.22
N LYS A 137 -2.12 0.03 20.33
CA LYS A 137 -1.45 -0.64 19.20
C LYS A 137 -2.48 -1.19 18.20
N PRO A 138 -2.20 -1.20 16.88
CA PRO A 138 -3.06 -1.86 15.91
C PRO A 138 -3.41 -3.29 16.38
N PRO A 139 -4.67 -3.72 16.20
CA PRO A 139 -5.23 -4.89 16.87
C PRO A 139 -4.51 -6.21 16.51
N ALA A 140 -3.79 -6.26 15.39
CA ALA A 140 -2.97 -7.41 15.00
C ALA A 140 -1.78 -6.99 14.11
N ALA A 141 -0.68 -7.75 14.22
CA ALA A 141 0.45 -7.65 13.30
C ALA A 141 0.06 -8.06 11.87
N ILE A 142 -0.90 -8.98 11.73
CA ILE A 142 -1.45 -9.42 10.44
C ILE A 142 -2.97 -9.50 10.59
N VAL A 143 -3.70 -8.89 9.66
CA VAL A 143 -5.15 -9.09 9.47
C VAL A 143 -5.33 -9.84 8.16
N ASP A 144 -6.18 -10.87 8.15
CA ASP A 144 -6.41 -11.72 6.99
C ASP A 144 -7.87 -11.68 6.56
N HIS A 145 -8.12 -11.04 5.42
CA HIS A 145 -9.41 -10.96 4.72
C HIS A 145 -9.44 -11.85 3.47
N ARG A 146 -8.45 -12.73 3.27
CA ARG A 146 -8.48 -13.67 2.15
C ARG A 146 -9.70 -14.60 2.30
N PRO A 147 -10.37 -14.95 1.20
CA PRO A 147 -11.40 -15.98 1.24
C PRO A 147 -10.80 -17.29 1.78
N LYS A 148 -11.56 -17.96 2.65
CA LYS A 148 -11.21 -19.28 3.21
C LYS A 148 -11.42 -20.37 2.18
#